data_AF-A0A3M1S781-F1
#
_entry.id   AF-A0A3M1S781-F1
#
_cell.length_a   1.000
_cell.length_b   1.000
_cell.length_c   1.000
_cell.angle_alpha   90.00
_cell.angle_beta   90.00
_cell.angle_gamma   90.00
#
_symmetry.space_group_name_H-M   'P 1'
#
loop_
_entity.id
_entity.type
_entity.pdbx_description
1 polymer ?
#
loop_
_entity_poly.entity_id
_entity_poly.type
_entity_poly.pdbx_seq_one_letter_code
_entity_poly.pdbx_strand_id
1 'polypeptide(L)'
;MVLDHALPLVVLAASLVLCRLPSATSPGTVFAQTSQSADLSPVLFGDRQTLRLFRTAKELLSQDRLAEAISCLGPLLESEDALLPPDDPDASSATLLSLRRATYELIASLSDHAYQAFEQEYGPAAQAKLEAALENGDWNAVSDIAGRYYHTTAGYEATFVLALRHLDSGNALAAAILLDRLRTTCRTADEYEPGLSVWAALAWYRAGEMEKVRTVLADAVDRYQGRRLNLGGRELEWFSDAEEAFRWLEDRIAAAPAGAEVIRGYRMFRGEPNRNARFDAGDPLLLTCWKIPAIVDAEIERRLTALRLQGNSTMVSAAGVPLAIDGKVIARTTRGIVAIDLATGKRIWRTVDDAVWLSLHGAVAAVRNAASSRAIDVILSRSTADHTYGRLSSNGRLVYAVEDAVVGSEPGMNAAVPFGAIA
;
A
#
# COMPACT_ATOMS: atom_id res chain seq x y z
N MET A 1 -5.47 18.93 44.08
CA MET A 1 -4.50 19.92 43.55
C MET A 1 -3.18 19.17 43.41
N VAL A 2 -2.51 19.29 42.26
CA VAL A 2 -1.53 18.36 41.66
C VAL A 2 -2.21 17.25 40.84
N LEU A 3 -2.45 17.57 39.56
CA LEU A 3 -2.79 16.65 38.48
C LEU A 3 -1.47 16.34 37.77
N ASP A 4 -1.03 15.08 37.86
CA ASP A 4 0.03 14.51 37.02
C ASP A 4 -0.51 14.39 35.58
N HIS A 5 0.02 15.19 34.67
CA HIS A 5 -0.23 15.05 33.25
C HIS A 5 0.77 14.04 32.65
N ALA A 6 0.35 12.78 32.57
CA ALA A 6 0.99 11.78 31.73
C ALA A 6 0.72 12.13 30.25
N LEU A 7 1.75 12.56 29.53
CA LEU A 7 1.73 12.73 28.07
C LEU A 7 1.72 11.36 27.39
N PRO A 8 0.86 11.10 26.38
CA PRO A 8 0.85 9.84 25.67
C PRO A 8 2.05 9.74 24.72
N LEU A 9 2.76 8.62 24.81
CA LEU A 9 3.96 8.30 24.03
C LEU A 9 3.54 7.87 22.62
N VAL A 10 3.84 8.67 21.60
CA VAL A 10 3.34 8.44 20.23
C VAL A 10 4.32 7.58 19.42
N VAL A 11 3.81 6.50 18.80
CA VAL A 11 4.59 5.52 18.06
C VAL A 11 4.55 5.84 16.55
N LEU A 12 5.72 6.08 15.95
CA LEU A 12 5.92 5.95 14.50
C LEU A 12 6.18 4.48 14.21
N ALA A 13 5.20 3.78 13.65
CA ALA A 13 5.37 2.42 13.16
C ALA A 13 5.79 2.48 11.69
N ALA A 14 7.03 2.12 11.40
CA ALA A 14 7.44 1.72 10.06
C ALA A 14 7.47 0.19 10.07
N SER A 15 6.46 -0.44 9.45
CA SER A 15 6.42 -1.90 9.32
C SER A 15 7.43 -2.32 8.25
N LEU A 16 8.61 -2.75 8.67
CA LEU A 16 9.52 -3.52 7.81
C LEU A 16 9.00 -4.95 7.78
N VAL A 17 8.47 -5.37 6.63
CA VAL A 17 8.06 -6.75 6.42
C VAL A 17 9.31 -7.63 6.37
N LEU A 18 9.38 -8.59 7.29
CA LEU A 18 10.52 -9.49 7.43
C LEU A 18 10.62 -10.42 6.21
N CYS A 19 11.78 -10.43 5.56
CA CYS A 19 12.15 -11.49 4.61
C CYS A 19 12.67 -12.71 5.38
N ARG A 20 12.22 -13.92 5.01
CA ARG A 20 12.71 -15.17 5.62
C ARG A 20 14.22 -15.33 5.37
N LEU A 21 15.00 -15.47 6.44
CA LEU A 21 16.36 -16.03 6.37
C LEU A 21 16.25 -17.56 6.40
N PRO A 22 17.03 -18.30 5.58
CA PRO A 22 17.09 -19.75 5.69
C PRO A 22 17.70 -20.14 7.04
N SER A 23 16.99 -21.04 7.71
CA SER A 23 17.21 -21.53 9.07
C SER A 23 18.62 -22.11 9.22
N ALA A 24 19.43 -21.52 10.11
CA ALA A 24 20.49 -22.27 10.78
C ALA A 24 19.86 -22.93 12.02
N THR A 25 19.80 -24.25 11.99
CA THR A 25 19.28 -25.13 13.03
C THR A 25 20.05 -24.93 14.34
N SER A 26 19.38 -24.48 15.39
CA SER A 26 19.65 -24.97 16.76
C SER A 26 18.45 -24.67 17.68
N PRO A 27 18.09 -25.59 18.60
CA PRO A 27 16.84 -25.53 19.34
C PRO A 27 16.99 -24.73 20.63
N GLY A 28 15.89 -24.08 21.04
CA GLY A 28 15.75 -23.54 22.40
C GLY A 28 15.87 -22.03 22.48
N THR A 29 14.84 -21.31 22.01
CA THR A 29 14.51 -20.03 22.64
C THR A 29 13.00 -19.94 22.76
N VAL A 30 12.55 -20.07 24.01
CA VAL A 30 11.16 -19.90 24.42
C VAL A 30 10.79 -18.45 24.11
N PHE A 31 9.97 -18.22 23.10
CA PHE A 31 9.31 -16.94 22.92
C PHE A 31 8.30 -16.79 24.05
N ALA A 32 8.63 -15.95 25.03
CA ALA A 32 7.68 -15.54 26.05
C ALA A 32 6.51 -14.85 25.35
N GLN A 33 5.33 -15.46 25.45
CA GLN A 33 4.07 -14.86 25.05
C GLN A 33 3.79 -13.69 25.99
N THR A 34 4.18 -12.48 25.59
CA THR A 34 3.65 -11.28 26.23
C THR A 34 2.29 -11.01 25.59
N SER A 35 1.26 -11.64 26.13
CA SER A 35 -0.14 -11.38 25.84
C SER A 35 -0.53 -10.02 26.44
N GLN A 36 -0.07 -8.93 25.83
CA GLN A 36 -0.73 -7.64 25.98
C GLN A 36 -1.61 -7.47 24.75
N SER A 37 -2.92 -7.61 24.97
CA SER A 37 -3.96 -7.21 24.02
C SER A 37 -3.58 -5.83 23.47
N ALA A 38 -3.29 -5.78 22.18
CA ALA A 38 -3.18 -4.51 21.49
C ALA A 38 -4.51 -3.79 21.68
N ASP A 39 -4.53 -2.70 22.46
CA ASP A 39 -5.64 -1.76 22.49
C ASP A 39 -5.79 -1.19 21.07
N LEU A 40 -6.54 -1.91 20.23
CA LEU A 40 -6.91 -1.44 18.91
C LEU A 40 -7.69 -0.15 19.14
N SER A 41 -7.08 0.96 18.74
CA SER A 41 -7.64 2.29 18.96
C SER A 41 -9.07 2.37 18.38
N PRO A 42 -10.01 3.07 19.03
CA PRO A 42 -11.39 3.24 18.54
C PRO A 42 -11.49 3.90 17.15
N VAL A 43 -10.38 4.42 16.64
CA VAL A 43 -10.23 4.98 15.28
C VAL A 43 -10.32 3.93 14.18
N LEU A 44 -10.08 2.64 14.48
CA LEU A 44 -10.13 1.56 13.49
C LEU A 44 -11.55 1.05 13.22
N PHE A 45 -12.47 1.28 14.16
CA PHE A 45 -13.87 0.83 14.04
C PHE A 45 -14.74 1.95 13.49
N GLY A 46 -15.71 1.58 12.65
CA GLY A 46 -16.60 2.53 11.99
C GLY A 46 -17.46 3.31 12.99
N ASP A 47 -17.93 4.49 12.59
CA ASP A 47 -18.86 5.23 13.42
C ASP A 47 -20.17 4.45 13.63
N ARG A 48 -20.88 4.76 14.72
CA ARG A 48 -22.12 4.02 15.07
C ARG A 48 -23.21 4.17 13.99
N GLN A 49 -23.18 5.24 13.21
CA GLN A 49 -24.18 5.51 12.18
C GLN A 49 -23.96 4.62 10.96
N THR A 50 -22.73 4.53 10.45
CA THR A 50 -22.39 3.68 9.29
C THR A 50 -22.58 2.21 9.60
N LEU A 51 -22.19 1.76 10.81
CA LEU A 51 -22.42 0.38 11.24
C LEU A 51 -23.91 0.02 11.34
N ARG A 52 -24.75 0.97 11.79
CA ARG A 52 -26.21 0.77 11.81
C ARG A 52 -26.78 0.72 10.41
N LEU A 53 -26.34 1.62 9.53
CA LEU A 53 -26.79 1.67 8.15
C LEU A 53 -26.48 0.36 7.41
N PHE A 54 -25.29 -0.21 7.61
CA PHE A 54 -24.92 -1.51 7.06
C PHE A 54 -25.83 -2.65 7.54
N ARG A 55 -26.12 -2.71 8.85
CA ARG A 55 -27.05 -3.70 9.41
C ARG A 55 -28.46 -3.55 8.84
N THR A 56 -28.95 -2.31 8.74
CA THR A 56 -30.26 -2.01 8.16
C THR A 56 -30.32 -2.42 6.68
N ALA A 57 -29.28 -2.16 5.89
CA ALA A 57 -29.23 -2.60 4.49
C ALA A 57 -29.33 -4.13 4.38
N LYS A 58 -28.61 -4.88 5.22
CA LYS A 58 -28.67 -6.35 5.27
C LYS A 58 -30.07 -6.87 5.64
N GLU A 59 -30.71 -6.27 6.64
CA GLU A 59 -32.07 -6.60 7.05
C GLU A 59 -33.09 -6.32 5.94
N LEU A 60 -33.01 -5.16 5.28
CA LEU A 60 -33.92 -4.78 4.19
C LEU A 60 -33.78 -5.71 2.98
N LEU A 61 -32.57 -6.16 2.64
CA LEU A 61 -32.35 -7.17 1.60
C LEU A 61 -32.95 -8.52 1.98
N SER A 62 -32.87 -8.93 3.25
CA SER A 62 -33.51 -10.17 3.72
C SER A 62 -35.04 -10.12 3.67
N GLN A 63 -35.62 -8.91 3.70
CA GLN A 63 -37.06 -8.65 3.63
C GLN A 63 -37.54 -8.36 2.20
N ASP A 64 -36.67 -8.48 1.18
CA ASP A 64 -36.95 -8.16 -0.23
C ASP A 64 -37.40 -6.70 -0.47
N ARG A 65 -37.03 -5.77 0.43
CA ARG A 65 -37.33 -4.33 0.33
C ARG A 65 -36.23 -3.62 -0.45
N LEU A 66 -36.17 -3.92 -1.76
CA LEU A 66 -35.05 -3.57 -2.62
C LEU A 66 -34.74 -2.06 -2.70
N ALA A 67 -35.74 -1.22 -2.92
CA ALA A 67 -35.53 0.22 -3.11
C ALA A 67 -34.90 0.89 -1.87
N GLU A 68 -35.36 0.53 -0.68
CA GLU A 68 -34.84 1.08 0.57
C GLU A 68 -33.45 0.53 0.90
N ALA A 69 -33.22 -0.76 0.61
CA ALA A 69 -31.90 -1.35 0.75
C ALA A 69 -30.88 -0.66 -0.15
N ILE A 70 -31.21 -0.44 -1.43
CA ILE A 70 -30.33 0.21 -2.41
C ILE A 70 -30.00 1.64 -1.97
N SER A 71 -30.98 2.41 -1.49
CA SER A 71 -30.76 3.76 -0.98
C SER A 71 -29.78 3.80 0.20
N CYS A 72 -29.73 2.73 1.01
CA CYS A 72 -28.77 2.59 2.11
C CYS A 72 -27.36 2.23 1.62
N LEU A 73 -27.20 1.63 0.44
CA LEU A 73 -25.90 1.24 -0.11
C LEU A 73 -25.08 2.45 -0.57
N GLY A 74 -25.70 3.49 -1.14
CA GLY A 74 -25.00 4.68 -1.62
C GLY A 74 -24.10 5.35 -0.57
N PRO A 75 -24.63 5.74 0.61
CA PRO A 75 -23.81 6.33 1.66
C PRO A 75 -22.74 5.37 2.19
N LEU A 76 -22.96 4.06 2.17
CA LEU A 76 -21.93 3.08 2.53
C LEU A 76 -20.78 3.06 1.53
N LEU A 77 -21.06 3.23 0.23
CA LEU A 77 -20.02 3.32 -0.82
C LEU A 77 -19.22 4.62 -0.75
N GLU A 78 -19.81 5.70 -0.24
CA GLU A 78 -19.12 6.98 -0.03
C GLU A 78 -18.34 7.05 1.29
N SER A 79 -18.62 6.15 2.23
CA SER A 79 -17.97 6.11 3.53
C SER A 79 -16.50 5.65 3.47
N GLU A 80 -15.70 6.15 4.41
CA GLU A 80 -14.34 5.66 4.62
C GLU A 80 -14.35 4.21 5.13
N ASP A 81 -13.30 3.45 4.79
CA ASP A 81 -13.23 2.05 5.21
C ASP A 81 -13.00 1.94 6.71
N ALA A 82 -13.67 0.99 7.32
CA ALA A 82 -13.58 0.75 8.75
C ALA A 82 -13.72 -0.74 9.05
N LEU A 83 -13.20 -1.18 10.19
CA LEU A 83 -13.34 -2.57 10.61
C LEU A 83 -14.73 -2.80 11.22
N LEU A 84 -15.38 -3.87 10.79
CA LEU A 84 -16.61 -4.37 11.41
C LEU A 84 -16.25 -5.12 12.69
N PRO A 85 -17.00 -4.89 13.78
CA PRO A 85 -16.87 -5.74 14.97
C PRO A 85 -17.29 -7.18 14.60
N PRO A 86 -16.63 -8.20 15.19
CA PRO A 86 -17.02 -9.57 14.96
C PRO A 86 -18.45 -9.83 15.46
N ASP A 87 -19.19 -10.70 14.76
CA ASP A 87 -20.55 -11.06 15.15
C ASP A 87 -20.59 -11.80 16.50
N ASP A 88 -19.52 -12.53 16.84
CA ASP A 88 -19.31 -13.17 18.14
C ASP A 88 -18.05 -12.58 18.81
N PRO A 89 -18.20 -11.83 19.92
CA PRO A 89 -17.08 -11.21 20.63
C PRO A 89 -16.17 -12.22 21.36
N ASP A 90 -16.63 -13.45 21.62
CA ASP A 90 -15.88 -14.48 22.34
C ASP A 90 -15.13 -15.45 21.39
N ALA A 91 -15.38 -15.35 20.09
CA ALA A 91 -14.66 -16.12 19.08
C ALA A 91 -13.19 -15.66 19.00
N SER A 92 -12.30 -16.44 19.62
CA SER A 92 -10.86 -16.17 19.74
C SER A 92 -10.10 -16.08 18.39
N SER A 93 -10.79 -16.24 17.25
CA SER A 93 -10.25 -16.19 15.89
C SER A 93 -11.09 -15.37 14.92
N ALA A 94 -11.97 -14.48 15.42
CA ALA A 94 -12.81 -13.69 14.53
C ALA A 94 -11.96 -12.76 13.64
N THR A 95 -11.98 -13.02 12.32
CA THR A 95 -11.28 -12.18 11.35
C THR A 95 -12.05 -10.87 11.22
N LEU A 96 -11.39 -9.75 11.53
CA LEU A 96 -11.98 -8.43 11.35
C LEU A 96 -12.20 -8.19 9.85
N LEU A 97 -13.45 -7.97 9.46
CA LEU A 97 -13.84 -7.72 8.09
C LEU A 97 -13.91 -6.21 7.85
N SER A 98 -13.39 -5.74 6.71
CA SER A 98 -13.59 -4.36 6.27
C SER A 98 -15.06 -4.12 5.90
N LEU A 99 -15.61 -2.98 6.30
CA LEU A 99 -16.95 -2.53 5.95
C LEU A 99 -17.11 -2.46 4.43
N ARG A 100 -16.11 -1.94 3.72
CA ARG A 100 -16.13 -1.84 2.26
C ARG A 100 -16.20 -3.23 1.63
N ARG A 101 -15.37 -4.16 2.10
CA ARG A 101 -15.42 -5.55 1.63
C ARG A 101 -16.79 -6.19 1.89
N ALA A 102 -17.35 -6.02 3.08
CA ALA A 102 -18.65 -6.54 3.43
C ALA A 102 -19.79 -5.95 2.56
N THR A 103 -19.71 -4.65 2.27
CA THR A 103 -20.65 -3.95 1.37
C THR A 103 -20.55 -4.49 -0.06
N TYR A 104 -19.34 -4.75 -0.56
CA TYR A 104 -19.17 -5.36 -1.88
C TYR A 104 -19.68 -6.80 -1.93
N GLU A 105 -19.40 -7.62 -0.91
CA GLU A 105 -19.95 -8.98 -0.83
C GLU A 105 -21.49 -8.95 -0.83
N LEU A 106 -22.10 -7.96 -0.16
CA LEU A 106 -23.55 -7.76 -0.17
C LEU A 106 -24.07 -7.39 -1.58
N ILE A 107 -23.42 -6.45 -2.27
CA ILE A 107 -23.80 -6.05 -3.64
C ILE A 107 -23.60 -7.19 -4.64
N ALA A 108 -22.51 -7.94 -4.51
CA ALA A 108 -22.24 -9.10 -5.35
C ALA A 108 -23.35 -10.17 -5.21
N SER A 109 -23.89 -10.34 -4.00
CA SER A 109 -24.95 -11.32 -3.70
C SER A 109 -26.37 -10.90 -4.11
N LEU A 110 -26.56 -9.71 -4.67
CA LEU A 110 -27.88 -9.23 -5.10
C LEU A 110 -28.50 -10.15 -6.16
N SER A 111 -29.83 -10.27 -6.17
CA SER A 111 -30.55 -10.88 -7.28
C SER A 111 -30.43 -10.00 -8.54
N ASP A 112 -30.66 -10.56 -9.73
CA ASP A 112 -30.55 -9.81 -10.98
C ASP A 112 -31.49 -8.60 -11.04
N HIS A 113 -32.70 -8.74 -10.48
CA HIS A 113 -33.65 -7.63 -10.37
C HIS A 113 -33.16 -6.53 -9.42
N ALA A 114 -32.59 -6.91 -8.26
CA ALA A 114 -32.02 -5.96 -7.32
C ALA A 114 -30.77 -5.26 -7.88
N TYR A 115 -29.96 -6.00 -8.65
CA TYR A 115 -28.81 -5.45 -9.34
C TYR A 115 -29.20 -4.43 -10.41
N GLN A 116 -30.24 -4.72 -11.21
CA GLN A 116 -30.75 -3.77 -12.21
C GLN A 116 -31.23 -2.47 -11.56
N ALA A 117 -31.92 -2.55 -10.43
CA ALA A 117 -32.33 -1.36 -9.68
C ALA A 117 -31.13 -0.59 -9.10
N PHE A 118 -30.10 -1.31 -8.62
CA PHE A 118 -28.84 -0.70 -8.17
C PHE A 118 -28.10 0.02 -9.31
N GLU A 119 -28.02 -0.60 -10.48
CA GLU A 119 -27.37 -0.02 -11.67
C GLU A 119 -28.16 1.19 -12.20
N GLN A 120 -29.50 1.16 -12.13
CA GLN A 120 -30.32 2.32 -12.50
C GLN A 120 -30.10 3.53 -11.59
N GLU A 121 -29.93 3.29 -10.28
CA GLU A 121 -29.73 4.36 -9.30
C GLU A 121 -28.30 4.94 -9.36
N TYR A 122 -27.27 4.09 -9.45
CA TYR A 122 -25.87 4.52 -9.30
C TYR A 122 -25.05 4.52 -10.59
N GLY A 123 -25.44 3.73 -11.60
CA GLY A 123 -24.72 3.58 -12.87
C GLY A 123 -24.54 4.90 -13.63
N PRO A 124 -25.60 5.69 -13.92
CA PRO A 124 -25.47 6.93 -14.69
C PRO A 124 -24.53 7.96 -14.04
N ALA A 125 -24.58 8.10 -12.72
CA ALA A 125 -23.71 9.02 -11.99
C ALA A 125 -22.24 8.54 -12.00
N ALA A 126 -22.01 7.24 -11.86
CA ALA A 126 -20.67 6.66 -11.95
C ALA A 126 -20.08 6.80 -13.36
N GLN A 127 -20.88 6.58 -14.40
CA GLN A 127 -20.47 6.73 -15.79
C GLN A 127 -20.06 8.16 -16.11
N ALA A 128 -20.88 9.15 -15.73
CA ALA A 128 -20.55 10.56 -15.94
C ALA A 128 -19.27 10.98 -15.20
N LYS A 129 -19.04 10.45 -13.99
CA LYS A 129 -17.78 10.67 -13.26
C LYS A 129 -16.58 10.04 -13.97
N LEU A 130 -16.74 8.85 -14.54
CA LEU A 130 -15.67 8.14 -15.25
C LEU A 130 -15.27 8.88 -16.52
N GLU A 131 -16.23 9.28 -17.34
CA GLU A 131 -15.99 10.03 -18.57
C GLU A 131 -15.22 11.33 -18.26
N ALA A 132 -15.69 12.10 -17.27
CA ALA A 132 -15.00 13.31 -16.83
C ALA A 132 -13.57 13.03 -16.30
N ALA A 133 -13.36 11.93 -15.56
CA ALA A 133 -12.04 11.56 -15.06
C ALA A 133 -11.07 11.19 -16.19
N LEU A 134 -11.54 10.44 -17.19
CA LEU A 134 -10.75 10.03 -18.35
C LEU A 134 -10.40 11.22 -19.25
N GLU A 135 -11.36 12.12 -19.52
CA GLU A 135 -11.14 13.35 -20.30
C GLU A 135 -10.08 14.26 -19.67
N ASN A 136 -10.10 14.39 -18.33
CA ASN A 136 -9.14 15.21 -17.60
C ASN A 136 -7.81 14.49 -17.29
N GLY A 137 -7.72 13.18 -17.56
CA GLY A 137 -6.56 12.35 -17.18
C GLY A 137 -6.36 12.23 -15.67
N ASP A 138 -7.43 12.36 -14.87
CA ASP A 138 -7.39 12.25 -13.41
C ASP A 138 -7.47 10.79 -12.97
N TRP A 139 -6.30 10.16 -12.90
CA TRP A 139 -6.16 8.77 -12.46
C TRP A 139 -6.55 8.52 -11.01
N ASN A 140 -6.54 9.55 -10.15
CA ASN A 140 -7.01 9.39 -8.78
C ASN A 140 -8.54 9.25 -8.76
N ALA A 141 -9.23 10.05 -9.57
CA ALA A 141 -10.67 9.91 -9.75
C ALA A 141 -11.06 8.56 -10.37
N VAL A 142 -10.32 8.08 -11.38
CA VAL A 142 -10.53 6.73 -11.95
C VAL A 142 -10.37 5.65 -10.88
N SER A 143 -9.32 5.75 -10.05
CA SER A 143 -9.10 4.80 -8.95
C SER A 143 -10.21 4.87 -7.89
N ASP A 144 -10.74 6.06 -7.61
CA ASP A 144 -11.83 6.23 -6.65
C ASP A 144 -13.13 5.60 -7.18
N ILE A 145 -13.40 5.70 -8.49
CA ILE A 145 -14.56 5.07 -9.15
C ILE A 145 -14.41 3.54 -9.17
N ALA A 146 -13.24 3.03 -9.56
CA ALA A 146 -12.93 1.60 -9.54
C ALA A 146 -13.05 0.99 -8.13
N GLY A 147 -12.81 1.80 -7.09
CA GLY A 147 -13.16 1.49 -5.72
C GLY A 147 -14.66 1.62 -5.49
N ARG A 148 -15.14 2.82 -5.19
CA ARG A 148 -16.48 3.09 -4.62
C ARG A 148 -17.62 2.55 -5.46
N TYR A 149 -17.52 2.59 -6.78
CA TYR A 149 -18.59 2.14 -7.68
C TYR A 149 -18.26 0.80 -8.35
N TYR A 150 -17.38 -0.02 -7.77
CA TYR A 150 -16.85 -1.24 -8.38
C TYR A 150 -17.91 -2.12 -9.09
N HIS A 151 -19.08 -2.30 -8.48
CA HIS A 151 -20.11 -3.19 -9.01
C HIS A 151 -21.01 -2.57 -10.10
N THR A 152 -20.83 -1.31 -10.45
CA THR A 152 -21.52 -0.71 -11.61
C THR A 152 -20.77 -1.00 -12.91
N THR A 153 -21.43 -0.82 -14.06
CA THR A 153 -20.78 -0.97 -15.37
C THR A 153 -19.55 -0.05 -15.49
N ALA A 154 -19.69 1.20 -15.06
CA ALA A 154 -18.61 2.18 -15.01
C ALA A 154 -17.47 1.75 -14.06
N GLY A 155 -17.79 1.12 -12.92
CA GLY A 155 -16.78 0.62 -11.99
C GLY A 155 -15.93 -0.52 -12.58
N TYR A 156 -16.57 -1.42 -13.33
CA TYR A 156 -15.89 -2.47 -14.06
C TYR A 156 -14.97 -1.91 -15.15
N GLU A 157 -15.45 -0.95 -15.94
CA GLU A 157 -14.65 -0.26 -16.96
C GLU A 157 -13.47 0.50 -16.32
N ALA A 158 -13.73 1.28 -15.27
CA ALA A 158 -12.70 1.99 -14.52
C ALA A 158 -11.62 1.04 -13.98
N THR A 159 -12.02 -0.12 -13.45
CA THR A 159 -11.09 -1.15 -12.96
C THR A 159 -10.23 -1.70 -14.09
N PHE A 160 -10.83 -2.00 -15.24
CA PHE A 160 -10.12 -2.52 -16.40
C PHE A 160 -9.07 -1.51 -16.90
N VAL A 161 -9.47 -0.26 -17.11
CA VAL A 161 -8.57 0.81 -17.57
C VAL A 161 -7.46 1.09 -16.54
N LEU A 162 -7.78 1.12 -15.25
CA LEU A 162 -6.79 1.26 -14.17
C LEU A 162 -5.79 0.11 -14.17
N ALA A 163 -6.23 -1.12 -14.42
CA ALA A 163 -5.35 -2.27 -14.50
C ALA A 163 -4.39 -2.18 -15.69
N LEU A 164 -4.87 -1.76 -16.86
CA LEU A 164 -4.00 -1.51 -18.03
C LEU A 164 -2.97 -0.41 -17.73
N ARG A 165 -3.38 0.68 -17.09
CA ARG A 165 -2.46 1.74 -16.64
C ARG A 165 -1.40 1.21 -15.68
N HIS A 166 -1.77 0.28 -14.79
CA HIS A 166 -0.81 -0.38 -13.92
C HIS A 166 0.16 -1.29 -14.68
N LEU A 167 -0.28 -2.00 -15.72
CA LEU A 167 0.62 -2.75 -16.59
C LEU A 167 1.61 -1.86 -17.32
N ASP A 168 1.15 -0.72 -17.86
CA ASP A 168 1.99 0.23 -18.59
C ASP A 168 3.01 0.91 -17.69
N SER A 169 2.67 1.12 -16.41
CA SER A 169 3.59 1.67 -15.39
C SER A 169 4.48 0.61 -14.73
N GLY A 170 4.40 -0.67 -15.16
CA GLY A 170 5.20 -1.77 -14.61
C GLY A 170 4.72 -2.32 -13.26
N ASN A 171 3.56 -1.89 -12.76
CA ASN A 171 2.94 -2.41 -11.55
C ASN A 171 2.15 -3.70 -11.85
N ALA A 172 2.84 -4.72 -12.36
CA ALA A 172 2.21 -5.93 -12.89
C ALA A 172 1.32 -6.69 -11.88
N LEU A 173 1.77 -6.79 -10.62
CA LEU A 173 0.99 -7.47 -9.58
C LEU A 173 -0.32 -6.74 -9.26
N ALA A 174 -0.31 -5.40 -9.21
CA ALA A 174 -1.52 -4.62 -8.97
C ALA A 174 -2.51 -4.82 -10.11
N ALA A 175 -2.04 -4.78 -11.35
CA ALA A 175 -2.88 -5.07 -12.51
C ALA A 175 -3.44 -6.49 -12.48
N ALA A 176 -2.62 -7.48 -12.13
CA ALA A 176 -3.04 -8.88 -12.06
C ALA A 176 -4.17 -9.08 -11.04
N ILE A 177 -4.07 -8.46 -9.87
CA ILE A 177 -5.11 -8.50 -8.83
C ILE A 177 -6.41 -7.87 -9.34
N LEU A 178 -6.34 -6.71 -10.00
CA LEU A 178 -7.53 -6.03 -10.53
C LEU A 178 -8.22 -6.82 -11.64
N LEU A 179 -7.44 -7.36 -12.59
CA LEU A 179 -7.97 -8.14 -13.72
C LEU A 179 -8.55 -9.47 -13.25
N ASP A 180 -7.90 -10.16 -12.31
CA ASP A 180 -8.43 -11.41 -11.75
C ASP A 180 -9.68 -11.17 -10.90
N ARG A 181 -9.74 -10.05 -10.16
CA ARG A 181 -10.97 -9.63 -9.49
C ARG A 181 -12.10 -9.39 -10.49
N LEU A 182 -11.82 -8.69 -11.59
CA LEU A 182 -12.80 -8.46 -12.65
C LEU A 182 -13.30 -9.79 -13.24
N ARG A 183 -12.38 -10.71 -13.56
CA ARG A 183 -12.71 -12.03 -14.11
C ARG A 183 -13.60 -12.87 -13.21
N THR A 184 -13.43 -12.76 -11.89
CA THR A 184 -14.12 -13.60 -10.89
C THR A 184 -15.40 -12.99 -10.35
N THR A 185 -15.53 -11.66 -10.33
CA THR A 185 -16.65 -10.98 -9.65
C THR A 185 -17.47 -10.06 -10.55
N CYS A 186 -16.99 -9.73 -11.76
CA CYS A 186 -17.75 -8.90 -12.70
C CYS A 186 -18.96 -9.67 -13.24
N ARG A 187 -20.15 -9.07 -13.16
CA ARG A 187 -21.39 -9.64 -13.70
C ARG A 187 -21.41 -9.69 -15.22
N THR A 188 -20.69 -8.77 -15.87
CA THR A 188 -20.56 -8.66 -17.32
C THR A 188 -19.18 -9.09 -17.82
N ALA A 189 -18.48 -9.97 -17.08
CA ALA A 189 -17.14 -10.45 -17.43
C ALA A 189 -17.08 -10.99 -18.87
N ASP A 190 -18.14 -11.69 -19.32
CA ASP A 190 -18.22 -12.29 -20.65
C ASP A 190 -18.13 -11.29 -21.81
N GLU A 191 -18.38 -10.00 -21.58
CA GLU A 191 -18.21 -8.93 -22.57
C GLU A 191 -16.73 -8.60 -22.83
N TYR A 192 -15.89 -8.78 -21.80
CA TYR A 192 -14.45 -8.53 -21.86
C TYR A 192 -13.67 -9.80 -22.27
N GLU A 193 -14.32 -10.96 -22.17
CA GLU A 193 -13.72 -12.24 -22.46
C GLU A 193 -13.81 -12.60 -23.95
N PRO A 194 -12.79 -13.26 -24.52
CA PRO A 194 -11.67 -13.89 -23.82
C PRO A 194 -10.44 -12.99 -23.55
N GLY A 195 -10.51 -11.72 -23.97
CA GLY A 195 -9.38 -10.78 -23.88
C GLY A 195 -8.95 -10.50 -22.45
N LEU A 196 -9.90 -10.42 -21.52
CA LEU A 196 -9.66 -10.21 -20.09
C LEU A 196 -8.79 -11.31 -19.49
N SER A 197 -9.07 -12.58 -19.77
CA SER A 197 -8.25 -13.70 -19.30
C SER A 197 -6.82 -13.64 -19.84
N VAL A 198 -6.64 -13.22 -21.09
CA VAL A 198 -5.28 -13.04 -21.67
C VAL A 198 -4.55 -11.88 -21.01
N TRP A 199 -5.21 -10.75 -20.75
CA TRP A 199 -4.63 -9.63 -20.01
C TRP A 199 -4.25 -10.02 -18.58
N ALA A 200 -5.11 -10.79 -17.89
CA ALA A 200 -4.84 -11.30 -16.55
C ALA A 200 -3.63 -12.25 -16.55
N ALA A 201 -3.55 -13.16 -17.53
CA ALA A 201 -2.40 -14.06 -17.70
C ALA A 201 -1.10 -13.28 -17.96
N LEU A 202 -1.13 -12.27 -18.84
CA LEU A 202 0.00 -11.37 -19.06
C LEU A 202 0.44 -10.65 -17.77
N ALA A 203 -0.52 -10.16 -17.00
CA ALA A 203 -0.25 -9.49 -15.74
C ALA A 203 0.38 -10.43 -14.71
N TRP A 204 -0.15 -11.64 -14.54
CA TRP A 204 0.42 -12.67 -13.67
C TRP A 204 1.81 -13.11 -14.12
N TYR A 205 2.04 -13.22 -15.43
CA TYR A 205 3.35 -13.56 -15.98
C TYR A 205 4.39 -12.49 -15.67
N ARG A 206 4.04 -11.21 -15.87
CA ARG A 206 4.91 -10.07 -15.50
C ARG A 206 5.10 -9.93 -13.99
N ALA A 207 4.10 -10.34 -13.20
CA ALA A 207 4.21 -10.45 -11.75
C ALA A 207 5.02 -11.68 -11.31
N GLY A 208 5.37 -12.58 -12.24
CA GLY A 208 6.14 -13.81 -12.01
C GLY A 208 5.43 -14.88 -11.19
N GLU A 209 4.10 -14.93 -11.28
CA GLU A 209 3.22 -15.92 -10.65
C GLU A 209 2.80 -17.00 -11.66
N MET A 210 3.75 -17.83 -12.09
CA MET A 210 3.58 -18.77 -13.23
C MET A 210 2.44 -19.78 -13.04
N GLU A 211 2.21 -20.24 -11.81
CA GLU A 211 1.10 -21.15 -11.49
C GLU A 211 -0.27 -20.51 -11.77
N LYS A 212 -0.41 -19.21 -11.47
CA LYS A 212 -1.64 -18.47 -11.76
C LYS A 212 -1.82 -18.26 -13.26
N VAL A 213 -0.74 -18.03 -14.00
CA VAL A 213 -0.79 -17.94 -15.47
C VAL A 213 -1.37 -19.22 -16.07
N ARG A 214 -0.82 -20.37 -15.68
CA ARG A 214 -1.28 -21.68 -16.17
C ARG A 214 -2.74 -21.93 -15.79
N THR A 215 -3.13 -21.59 -14.56
CA THR A 215 -4.51 -21.75 -14.09
C THR A 215 -5.49 -20.89 -14.90
N VAL A 216 -5.19 -19.60 -15.09
CA VAL A 216 -6.07 -18.66 -15.82
C VAL A 216 -6.17 -19.06 -17.29
N LEU A 217 -5.07 -19.41 -17.95
CA LEU A 217 -5.08 -19.82 -19.35
C LEU A 217 -5.82 -21.15 -19.54
N ALA A 218 -5.65 -22.12 -18.63
CA ALA A 218 -6.37 -23.39 -18.71
C ALA A 218 -7.89 -23.19 -18.60
N ASP A 219 -8.35 -22.39 -17.63
CA ASP A 219 -9.78 -22.04 -17.46
C ASP A 219 -10.32 -21.29 -18.70
N ALA A 220 -9.56 -20.34 -19.25
CA ALA A 220 -9.96 -19.58 -20.43
C ALA A 220 -10.04 -20.45 -21.69
N VAL A 221 -9.08 -21.35 -21.90
CA VAL A 221 -9.07 -22.26 -23.04
C VAL A 221 -10.27 -23.20 -22.98
N ASP A 222 -10.59 -23.77 -21.81
CA ASP A 222 -11.74 -24.67 -21.63
C ASP A 222 -13.07 -23.94 -21.87
N ARG A 223 -13.22 -22.74 -21.31
CA ARG A 223 -14.50 -22.00 -21.31
C ARG A 223 -14.83 -21.31 -22.63
N TYR A 224 -13.82 -20.88 -23.38
CA TYR A 224 -14.00 -20.04 -24.58
C TYR A 224 -13.56 -20.73 -25.88
N GLN A 225 -13.53 -22.07 -25.92
CA GLN A 225 -13.20 -22.86 -27.11
C GLN A 225 -13.96 -22.37 -28.35
N GLY A 226 -13.23 -22.13 -29.44
CA GLY A 226 -13.78 -21.73 -30.74
C GLY A 226 -14.18 -20.25 -30.86
N ARG A 227 -14.03 -19.42 -29.82
CA ARG A 227 -14.18 -17.96 -29.93
C ARG A 227 -12.96 -17.31 -30.55
N ARG A 228 -13.13 -16.23 -31.33
CA ARG A 228 -11.99 -15.44 -31.79
C ARG A 228 -11.48 -14.51 -30.70
N LEU A 229 -10.17 -14.35 -30.61
CA LEU A 229 -9.52 -13.42 -29.69
C LEU A 229 -9.30 -12.08 -30.38
N ASN A 230 -9.94 -11.02 -29.89
CA ASN A 230 -9.63 -9.66 -30.34
C ASN A 230 -8.65 -9.01 -29.37
N LEU A 231 -7.41 -8.78 -29.82
CA LEU A 231 -6.39 -8.06 -29.04
C LEU A 231 -5.83 -6.90 -29.86
N GLY A 232 -5.97 -5.69 -29.33
CA GLY A 232 -5.45 -4.48 -29.98
C GLY A 232 -6.01 -4.26 -31.39
N GLY A 233 -7.27 -4.66 -31.63
CA GLY A 233 -7.93 -4.54 -32.93
C GLY A 233 -7.53 -5.62 -33.95
N ARG A 234 -6.82 -6.67 -33.52
CA ARG A 234 -6.48 -7.83 -34.36
C ARG A 234 -7.26 -9.05 -33.90
N GLU A 235 -7.94 -9.70 -34.83
CA GLU A 235 -8.50 -11.02 -34.60
C GLU A 235 -7.41 -12.09 -34.71
N LEU A 236 -7.28 -12.88 -33.66
CA LEU A 236 -6.43 -14.05 -33.56
C LEU A 236 -7.31 -15.30 -33.40
N GLU A 237 -6.86 -16.41 -33.97
CA GLU A 237 -7.48 -17.71 -33.70
C GLU A 237 -7.30 -18.09 -32.23
N TRP A 238 -8.27 -18.82 -31.69
CA TRP A 238 -8.19 -19.32 -30.31
C TRP A 238 -7.14 -20.41 -30.18
N PHE A 239 -6.62 -20.57 -28.97
CA PHE A 239 -5.68 -21.64 -28.65
C PHE A 239 -6.38 -22.99 -28.60
N SER A 240 -5.68 -24.04 -29.03
CA SER A 240 -6.19 -25.41 -29.01
C SER A 240 -6.04 -26.05 -27.63
N ASP A 241 -4.96 -25.71 -26.93
CA ASP A 241 -4.66 -26.15 -25.57
C ASP A 241 -3.98 -25.06 -24.73
N ALA A 242 -3.94 -25.27 -23.41
CA ALA A 242 -3.38 -24.29 -22.47
C ALA A 242 -1.85 -24.10 -22.62
N GLU A 243 -1.13 -25.12 -23.11
CA GLU A 243 0.33 -25.06 -23.27
C GLU A 243 0.70 -24.28 -24.54
N GLU A 244 -0.12 -24.36 -25.59
CA GLU A 244 -0.06 -23.47 -26.76
C GLU A 244 -0.30 -22.02 -26.34
N ALA A 245 -1.33 -21.75 -25.54
CA ALA A 245 -1.61 -20.41 -25.03
C ALA A 245 -0.44 -19.86 -24.20
N PHE A 246 0.14 -20.70 -23.33
CA PHE A 246 1.29 -20.33 -22.50
C PHE A 246 2.52 -20.02 -23.35
N ARG A 247 2.88 -20.88 -24.31
CA ARG A 247 4.01 -20.65 -25.23
C ARG A 247 3.82 -19.41 -26.09
N TRP A 248 2.61 -19.21 -26.61
CA TRP A 248 2.28 -18.01 -27.38
C TRP A 248 2.49 -16.74 -26.55
N LEU A 249 2.07 -16.77 -25.28
CA LEU A 249 2.25 -15.65 -24.36
C LEU A 249 3.74 -15.43 -24.07
N GLU A 250 4.49 -16.49 -23.78
CA GLU A 250 5.92 -16.44 -23.52
C GLU A 250 6.71 -15.90 -24.73
N ASP A 251 6.47 -16.40 -25.94
CA ASP A 251 7.14 -15.95 -27.17
C ASP A 251 6.89 -14.46 -27.44
N ARG A 252 5.69 -13.95 -27.11
CA ARG A 252 5.32 -12.53 -27.29
C ARG A 252 5.89 -11.64 -26.20
N ILE A 253 6.10 -12.18 -24.99
CA ILE A 253 6.65 -11.43 -23.86
C ILE A 253 8.16 -11.50 -23.79
N ALA A 254 8.82 -12.55 -24.28
CA ALA A 254 10.27 -12.79 -24.15
C ALA A 254 11.18 -11.66 -24.69
N ALA A 255 10.62 -10.67 -25.40
CA ALA A 255 11.29 -9.41 -25.73
C ALA A 255 11.42 -8.42 -24.54
N ALA A 256 10.68 -8.64 -23.44
CA ALA A 256 10.71 -7.87 -22.20
C ALA A 256 11.11 -8.81 -21.04
N PRO A 257 12.04 -8.40 -20.15
CA PRO A 257 12.52 -9.28 -19.09
C PRO A 257 11.36 -9.73 -18.20
N ALA A 258 11.07 -11.03 -18.25
CA ALA A 258 10.10 -11.71 -17.43
C ALA A 258 10.64 -11.85 -16.00
N GLY A 259 9.83 -11.48 -15.01
CA GLY A 259 10.09 -11.76 -13.59
C GLY A 259 11.22 -10.92 -12.99
N ALA A 260 10.86 -9.91 -12.20
CA ALA A 260 11.81 -9.34 -11.25
C ALA A 260 12.29 -10.47 -10.31
N GLU A 261 13.60 -10.63 -10.19
CA GLU A 261 14.22 -11.59 -9.26
C GLU A 261 13.69 -11.29 -7.85
N VAL A 262 13.40 -12.33 -7.07
CA VAL A 262 12.97 -12.14 -5.68
C VAL A 262 14.17 -11.67 -4.88
N ILE A 263 14.21 -10.38 -4.56
CA ILE A 263 15.34 -9.77 -3.86
C ILE A 263 15.21 -10.02 -2.35
N ARG A 264 16.33 -10.38 -1.71
CA ARG A 264 16.46 -10.38 -0.25
C ARG A 264 16.99 -9.03 0.23
N GLY A 265 16.15 -8.30 0.96
CA GLY A 265 16.49 -6.98 1.47
C GLY A 265 16.29 -5.85 0.45
N TYR A 266 16.32 -4.62 0.93
CA TYR A 266 16.02 -3.41 0.16
C TYR A 266 17.26 -2.54 0.10
N ARG A 267 17.98 -2.60 -1.04
CA ARG A 267 19.16 -1.75 -1.30
C ARG A 267 18.80 -0.33 -1.70
N MET A 268 17.57 -0.10 -2.14
CA MET A 268 17.02 1.20 -2.44
C MET A 268 15.51 1.21 -2.22
N PHE A 269 14.91 2.40 -2.21
CA PHE A 269 13.46 2.55 -2.17
C PHE A 269 12.79 1.66 -3.24
N ARG A 270 11.89 0.77 -2.82
CA ARG A 270 11.18 -0.21 -3.68
C ARG A 270 12.11 -1.17 -4.46
N GLY A 271 13.32 -1.42 -3.95
CA GLY A 271 14.25 -2.49 -4.34
C GLY A 271 15.06 -2.29 -5.61
N GLU A 272 14.42 -1.85 -6.70
CA GLU A 272 15.04 -1.75 -8.03
C GLU A 272 14.86 -0.35 -8.64
N PRO A 273 15.62 0.00 -9.71
CA PRO A 273 15.46 1.26 -10.44
C PRO A 273 14.02 1.56 -10.88
N ASN A 274 13.30 0.52 -11.34
CA ASN A 274 11.89 0.62 -11.74
C ASN A 274 10.91 0.67 -10.55
N ARG A 275 11.42 0.61 -9.31
CA ARG A 275 10.64 0.70 -8.07
C ARG A 275 9.57 -0.38 -7.94
N ASN A 276 9.75 -1.55 -8.53
CA ASN A 276 8.76 -2.63 -8.54
C ASN A 276 9.38 -4.01 -8.28
N ALA A 277 10.44 -4.04 -7.47
CA ALA A 277 11.08 -5.29 -7.10
C ALA A 277 10.11 -6.24 -6.37
N ARG A 278 10.30 -7.54 -6.58
CA ARG A 278 9.61 -8.59 -5.84
C ARG A 278 10.41 -8.97 -4.61
N PHE A 279 9.72 -9.27 -3.52
CA PHE A 279 10.33 -9.64 -2.25
C PHE A 279 9.67 -10.90 -1.71
N ASP A 280 10.46 -11.76 -1.10
CA ASP A 280 9.97 -12.89 -0.29
C ASP A 280 9.53 -12.34 1.08
N ALA A 281 8.40 -11.65 1.07
CA ALA A 281 7.80 -11.03 2.25
C ALA A 281 7.01 -12.09 3.03
N GLY A 282 7.24 -12.16 4.36
CA GLY A 282 6.34 -12.88 5.26
C GLY A 282 5.03 -12.12 5.50
N ASP A 283 4.10 -12.76 6.20
CA ASP A 283 2.85 -12.12 6.60
C ASP A 283 3.11 -10.85 7.43
N PRO A 284 2.31 -9.78 7.26
CA PRO A 284 2.44 -8.58 8.06
C PRO A 284 2.18 -8.91 9.53
N LEU A 285 3.26 -8.94 10.33
CA LEU A 285 3.16 -9.17 11.76
C LEU A 285 2.80 -7.86 12.47
N LEU A 286 1.76 -7.90 13.31
CA LEU A 286 1.41 -6.80 14.21
C LEU A 286 2.28 -6.77 15.48
N LEU A 287 3.30 -7.64 15.55
CA LEU A 287 4.21 -7.72 16.68
C LEU A 287 5.39 -6.79 16.46
N THR A 288 5.63 -5.90 17.43
CA THR A 288 6.82 -5.05 17.44
C THR A 288 8.01 -5.85 17.96
N CYS A 289 9.00 -6.14 17.11
CA CYS A 289 10.23 -6.82 17.55
C CYS A 289 11.14 -5.89 18.35
N TRP A 290 11.31 -4.65 17.90
CA TRP A 290 12.04 -3.58 18.60
C TRP A 290 11.62 -2.21 18.04
N LYS A 291 11.90 -1.13 18.80
CA LYS A 291 11.61 0.25 18.40
C LYS A 291 12.81 1.15 18.68
N ILE A 292 13.09 2.07 17.76
CA ILE A 292 14.10 3.12 17.93
C ILE A 292 13.47 4.47 17.61
N PRO A 293 13.68 5.50 18.44
CA PRO A 293 13.17 6.84 18.16
C PRO A 293 13.89 7.46 16.96
N ALA A 294 13.15 7.75 15.88
CA ALA A 294 13.66 8.52 14.75
C ALA A 294 13.72 10.03 15.06
N ILE A 295 12.89 10.48 16.00
CA ILE A 295 12.83 11.85 16.53
C ILE A 295 13.17 11.75 18.02
N VAL A 296 14.16 12.52 18.47
CA VAL A 296 14.67 12.50 19.85
C VAL A 296 14.37 13.81 20.59
N ASP A 297 14.01 14.86 19.86
CA ASP A 297 13.74 16.18 20.43
C ASP A 297 12.25 16.35 20.77
N ALA A 298 11.96 16.75 22.01
CA ALA A 298 10.61 16.85 22.55
C ALA A 298 9.78 17.96 21.88
N GLU A 299 10.40 19.07 21.45
CA GLU A 299 9.69 20.16 20.78
C GLU A 299 9.32 19.78 19.34
N ILE A 300 10.20 19.07 18.65
CA ILE A 300 9.91 18.48 17.33
C ILE A 300 8.76 17.47 17.44
N GLU A 301 8.80 16.58 18.43
CA GLU A 301 7.74 15.60 18.68
C GLU A 301 6.40 16.27 19.00
N ARG A 302 6.41 17.32 19.82
CA ARG A 302 5.22 18.10 20.16
C ARG A 302 4.60 18.77 18.92
N ARG A 303 5.41 19.41 18.07
CA ARG A 303 4.92 20.02 16.82
C ARG A 303 4.41 18.99 15.82
N LEU A 304 5.09 17.86 15.65
CA LEU A 304 4.62 16.78 14.79
C LEU A 304 3.26 16.25 15.26
N THR A 305 3.08 16.11 16.58
CA THR A 305 1.81 15.68 17.18
C THR A 305 0.71 16.73 16.94
N ALA A 306 1.01 18.02 17.07
CA ALA A 306 0.07 19.09 16.74
C ALA A 306 -0.34 19.06 15.26
N LEU A 307 0.61 18.88 14.33
CA LEU A 307 0.31 18.75 12.91
C LEU A 307 -0.60 17.55 12.61
N ARG A 308 -0.37 16.41 13.27
CA ARG A 308 -1.24 15.22 13.14
C ARG A 308 -2.66 15.45 13.64
N LEU A 309 -2.81 16.24 14.71
CA LEU A 309 -4.12 16.56 15.29
C LEU A 309 -4.86 17.64 14.48
N GLN A 310 -4.14 18.50 13.77
CA GLN A 310 -4.71 19.56 12.93
C GLN A 310 -5.06 19.09 11.52
N GLY A 311 -4.41 18.04 11.01
CA GLY A 311 -4.64 17.51 9.68
C GLY A 311 -5.88 16.62 9.61
N ASN A 312 -6.79 16.94 8.67
CA ASN A 312 -7.75 15.98 8.13
C ASN A 312 -6.98 14.77 7.56
N SER A 313 -7.01 13.64 8.28
CA SER A 313 -6.84 12.23 7.85
C SER A 313 -5.67 11.82 6.95
N THR A 314 -4.83 12.74 6.46
CA THR A 314 -3.63 12.41 5.70
C THR A 314 -2.53 12.06 6.70
N MET A 315 -2.29 10.76 6.86
CA MET A 315 -1.11 10.26 7.54
C MET A 315 0.10 11.03 7.01
N VAL A 316 0.77 11.75 7.91
CA VAL A 316 2.06 12.35 7.63
C VAL A 316 3.00 11.20 7.26
N SER A 317 3.18 10.98 5.95
CA SER A 317 4.01 9.89 5.44
C SER A 317 5.43 10.11 5.93
N ALA A 318 6.07 9.08 6.46
CA ALA A 318 7.47 9.18 6.79
C ALA A 318 8.24 9.28 5.47
N ALA A 319 8.87 10.43 5.20
CA ALA A 319 9.69 10.61 4.01
C ALA A 319 10.93 9.70 4.02
N GLY A 320 11.38 9.32 5.22
CA GLY A 320 12.47 8.38 5.46
C GLY A 320 12.04 6.92 5.32
N VAL A 321 12.51 6.26 4.27
CA VAL A 321 12.32 4.81 4.09
C VAL A 321 13.64 4.10 4.39
N PRO A 322 13.68 3.22 5.41
CA PRO A 322 14.90 2.52 5.78
C PRO A 322 15.33 1.50 4.72
N LEU A 323 16.63 1.22 4.67
CA LEU A 323 17.19 0.10 3.92
C LEU A 323 17.34 -1.10 4.86
N ALA A 324 17.13 -2.32 4.34
CA ALA A 324 17.45 -3.55 5.05
C ALA A 324 18.42 -4.36 4.19
N ILE A 325 19.67 -4.49 4.63
CA ILE A 325 20.76 -5.10 3.86
C ILE A 325 21.60 -5.95 4.81
N ASP A 326 21.79 -7.23 4.49
CA ASP A 326 22.69 -8.15 5.21
C ASP A 326 22.51 -8.14 6.75
N GLY A 327 21.25 -8.24 7.19
CA GLY A 327 20.87 -8.25 8.61
C GLY A 327 20.97 -6.90 9.31
N LYS A 328 21.13 -5.80 8.56
CA LYS A 328 21.22 -4.44 9.11
C LYS A 328 20.08 -3.58 8.57
N VAL A 329 19.49 -2.77 9.44
CA VAL A 329 18.55 -1.71 9.09
C VAL A 329 19.28 -0.38 9.10
N ILE A 330 19.24 0.34 7.99
CA ILE A 330 19.87 1.64 7.85
C ILE A 330 18.77 2.68 7.65
N ALA A 331 18.68 3.64 8.56
CA ALA A 331 17.57 4.58 8.61
C ALA A 331 18.05 6.01 8.80
N ARG A 332 17.32 6.97 8.21
CA ARG A 332 17.43 8.39 8.52
C ARG A 332 16.69 8.69 9.82
N THR A 333 17.33 9.47 10.68
CA THR A 333 16.78 10.07 11.90
C THR A 333 16.92 11.58 11.83
N THR A 334 16.30 12.33 12.74
CA THR A 334 16.50 13.79 12.79
C THR A 334 17.96 14.19 13.06
N ARG A 335 18.77 13.28 13.61
CA ARG A 335 20.20 13.50 13.88
C ARG A 335 21.09 13.15 12.69
N GLY A 336 20.62 12.41 11.71
CA GLY A 336 21.47 11.82 10.67
C GLY A 336 21.15 10.35 10.46
N ILE A 337 22.10 9.59 9.91
CA ILE A 337 21.90 8.20 9.50
C ILE A 337 22.40 7.25 10.59
N VAL A 338 21.61 6.22 10.88
CA VAL A 338 21.96 5.16 11.83
C VAL A 338 21.88 3.79 11.16
N ALA A 339 22.79 2.90 11.53
CA ALA A 339 22.68 1.48 11.23
C ALA A 339 22.39 0.69 12.50
N ILE A 340 21.50 -0.27 12.37
CA ILE A 340 20.90 -1.04 13.44
C ILE A 340 20.98 -2.51 13.06
N ASP A 341 21.33 -3.36 14.01
CA ASP A 341 21.24 -4.80 13.85
C ASP A 341 19.78 -5.23 13.81
N LEU A 342 19.36 -5.89 12.72
CA LEU A 342 17.96 -6.23 12.46
C LEU A 342 17.39 -7.21 13.50
N ALA A 343 18.21 -8.12 14.03
CA ALA A 343 17.77 -9.14 14.97
C ALA A 343 17.57 -8.57 16.38
N THR A 344 18.49 -7.70 16.83
CA THR A 344 18.55 -7.23 18.22
C THR A 344 18.02 -5.81 18.43
N GLY A 345 17.91 -5.01 17.36
CA GLY A 345 17.62 -3.58 17.47
C GLY A 345 18.77 -2.75 18.05
N LYS A 346 19.97 -3.33 18.21
CA LYS A 346 21.14 -2.58 18.71
C LYS A 346 21.73 -1.70 17.62
N ARG A 347 22.10 -0.47 17.97
CA ARG A 347 22.77 0.45 17.05
C ARG A 347 24.21 -0.01 16.82
N ILE A 348 24.57 -0.23 15.56
CA ILE A 348 25.91 -0.64 15.12
C ILE A 348 26.78 0.60 14.94
N TRP A 349 26.32 1.57 14.16
CA TRP A 349 27.01 2.82 13.92
C TRP A 349 26.02 3.96 13.65
N ARG A 350 26.54 5.19 13.67
CA ARG A 350 25.81 6.44 13.42
C ARG A 350 26.73 7.44 12.71
N THR A 351 26.19 8.24 11.80
CA THR A 351 26.91 9.39 11.21
C THR A 351 27.10 10.53 12.21
N VAL A 352 27.94 11.50 11.88
CA VAL A 352 27.94 12.78 12.61
C VAL A 352 26.55 13.42 12.62
N ASP A 353 26.28 14.21 13.65
CA ASP A 353 24.98 14.88 13.78
C ASP A 353 24.80 15.90 12.63
N ASP A 354 23.58 15.93 12.08
CA ASP A 354 23.18 16.83 11.00
C ASP A 354 23.37 18.30 11.37
N ALA A 355 23.80 19.13 10.40
CA ALA A 355 24.10 20.54 10.64
C ALA A 355 22.88 21.36 11.08
N VAL A 356 21.68 21.04 10.59
CA VAL A 356 20.42 21.69 11.02
C VAL A 356 20.09 21.26 12.44
N TRP A 357 20.28 19.99 12.78
CA TRP A 357 20.17 19.52 14.16
C TRP A 357 21.13 20.30 15.08
N LEU A 358 22.40 20.38 14.70
CA LEU A 358 23.42 21.10 15.47
C LEU A 358 23.09 22.58 15.59
N SER A 359 22.53 23.22 14.57
CA SER A 359 22.12 24.63 14.63
C SER A 359 20.99 24.88 15.64
N LEU A 360 20.07 23.92 15.81
CA LEU A 360 18.99 23.99 16.79
C LEU A 360 19.52 23.96 18.23
N HIS A 361 20.67 23.31 18.46
CA HIS A 361 21.21 23.06 19.79
C HIS A 361 22.56 23.75 20.07
N GLY A 362 23.16 24.39 19.06
CA GLY A 362 24.48 25.00 19.10
C GLY A 362 24.50 26.51 19.32
N ALA A 363 23.34 27.17 19.40
CA ALA A 363 23.28 28.62 19.63
C ALA A 363 23.18 28.97 21.13
N VAL A 364 24.04 29.90 21.57
CA VAL A 364 23.96 30.57 22.88
C VAL A 364 22.54 31.12 23.10
N ALA A 365 22.03 31.00 24.33
CA ALA A 365 20.64 31.21 24.74
C ALA A 365 19.97 32.57 24.36
N ALA A 366 20.68 33.51 23.74
CA ALA A 366 20.26 34.88 23.49
C ALA A 366 19.54 35.13 22.14
N VAL A 367 19.49 34.18 21.19
CA VAL A 367 18.85 34.36 19.86
C VAL A 367 17.79 33.28 19.57
N ARG A 368 17.01 32.91 20.59
CA ARG A 368 16.45 31.55 20.71
C ARG A 368 15.06 31.30 20.09
N ASN A 369 14.27 32.30 19.68
CA ASN A 369 12.85 32.01 19.37
C ASN A 369 12.52 31.87 17.88
N ALA A 370 13.02 32.73 16.99
CA ALA A 370 12.70 32.66 15.55
C ALA A 370 13.58 31.66 14.77
N ALA A 371 14.88 31.62 15.08
CA ALA A 371 15.82 30.70 14.43
C ALA A 371 15.52 29.23 14.76
N SER A 372 15.21 28.94 16.03
CA SER A 372 14.80 27.60 16.48
C SER A 372 13.51 27.14 15.83
N SER A 373 12.52 28.04 15.67
CA SER A 373 11.27 27.68 14.98
C SER A 373 11.52 27.26 13.54
N ARG A 374 12.32 28.03 12.78
CA ARG A 374 12.65 27.69 11.39
C ARG A 374 13.43 26.38 11.30
N ALA A 375 14.40 26.15 12.19
CA ALA A 375 15.17 24.91 12.21
C ALA A 375 14.27 23.69 12.48
N ILE A 376 13.32 23.81 13.40
CA ILE A 376 12.34 22.76 13.67
C ILE A 376 11.45 22.52 12.43
N ASP A 377 10.98 23.57 11.77
CA ASP A 377 10.14 23.45 10.57
C ASP A 377 10.89 22.76 9.41
N VAL A 378 12.19 23.04 9.25
CA VAL A 378 13.07 22.33 8.29
C VAL A 378 13.22 20.86 8.66
N ILE A 379 13.48 20.52 9.93
CA ILE A 379 13.61 19.12 10.37
C ILE A 379 12.30 18.36 10.16
N LEU A 380 11.17 18.99 10.46
CA LEU A 380 9.85 18.40 10.24
C LEU A 380 9.62 18.15 8.74
N SER A 381 9.78 19.19 7.90
CA SER A 381 9.65 19.07 6.44
C SER A 381 10.52 17.94 5.87
N ARG A 382 11.77 17.83 6.32
CA ARG A 382 12.69 16.76 5.92
C ARG A 382 12.24 15.36 6.34
N SER A 383 11.61 15.26 7.50
CA SER A 383 11.17 13.98 8.06
C SER A 383 9.84 13.52 7.45
N THR A 384 9.03 14.44 6.92
CA THR A 384 7.63 14.18 6.56
C THR A 384 7.28 14.40 5.09
N ALA A 385 8.02 15.25 4.37
CA ALA A 385 7.68 15.65 3.00
C ALA A 385 8.86 15.53 2.02
N ASP A 386 10.09 15.70 2.50
CA ASP A 386 11.27 15.66 1.63
C ASP A 386 11.72 14.22 1.33
N HIS A 387 11.16 13.64 0.27
CA HIS A 387 11.56 12.33 -0.21
C HIS A 387 12.98 12.30 -0.79
N THR A 388 13.57 13.43 -1.17
CA THR A 388 14.94 13.48 -1.69
C THR A 388 15.92 13.28 -0.54
N TYR A 389 15.75 14.05 0.54
CA TYR A 389 16.55 13.92 1.75
C TYR A 389 16.30 12.59 2.49
N GLY A 390 15.04 12.15 2.56
CA GLY A 390 14.63 10.95 3.30
C GLY A 390 15.08 9.62 2.67
N ARG A 391 15.39 9.58 1.37
CA ARG A 391 15.75 8.35 0.68
C ARG A 391 17.23 8.00 0.81
N LEU A 392 17.47 6.71 0.98
CA LEU A 392 18.80 6.10 0.98
C LEU A 392 18.91 5.10 -0.18
N SER A 393 20.13 4.84 -0.63
CA SER A 393 20.43 3.74 -1.55
C SER A 393 21.77 3.10 -1.22
N SER A 394 22.04 1.90 -1.73
CA SER A 394 23.27 1.16 -1.44
C SER A 394 23.64 0.23 -2.58
N ASN A 395 24.94 -0.02 -2.73
CA ASN A 395 25.48 -1.08 -3.60
C ASN A 395 25.89 -2.35 -2.80
N GLY A 396 25.48 -2.46 -1.54
CA GLY A 396 25.86 -3.54 -0.62
C GLY A 396 27.16 -3.29 0.16
N ARG A 397 28.02 -2.37 -0.30
CA ARG A 397 29.27 -2.00 0.40
C ARG A 397 29.22 -0.59 0.99
N LEU A 398 28.58 0.33 0.28
CA LEU A 398 28.44 1.74 0.65
C LEU A 398 26.95 2.10 0.69
N VAL A 399 26.63 3.07 1.55
CA VAL A 399 25.32 3.72 1.59
C VAL A 399 25.48 5.11 0.97
N TYR A 400 24.54 5.46 0.11
CA TYR A 400 24.45 6.74 -0.56
C TYR A 400 23.21 7.46 -0.05
N ALA A 401 23.38 8.73 0.28
CA ALA A 401 22.32 9.59 0.75
C ALA A 401 22.50 10.98 0.14
N VAL A 402 21.40 11.69 -0.09
CA VAL A 402 21.45 13.10 -0.44
C VAL A 402 21.53 13.89 0.86
N GLU A 403 22.59 14.68 1.00
CA GLU A 403 22.72 15.71 2.04
C GLU A 403 22.58 17.06 1.35
N ASP A 404 21.69 17.91 1.85
CA ASP A 404 21.68 19.30 1.40
C ASP A 404 22.90 20.04 1.95
N ALA A 405 23.54 20.80 1.09
CA ALA A 405 24.36 21.91 1.53
C ALA A 405 23.43 22.93 2.23
N VAL A 406 23.48 22.94 3.56
CA VAL A 406 23.10 23.98 4.53
C VAL A 406 22.15 25.08 4.05
N VAL A 407 21.09 25.34 4.83
CA VAL A 407 20.31 26.60 4.76
C VAL A 407 21.27 27.79 4.81
N GLY A 408 21.57 28.38 3.64
CA GLY A 408 22.46 29.53 3.47
C GLY A 408 23.76 29.31 2.68
N SER A 409 24.06 28.11 2.18
CA SER A 409 25.21 27.93 1.25
C SER A 409 24.78 28.08 -0.20
N GLU A 410 25.54 28.87 -0.97
CA GLU A 410 25.40 28.96 -2.42
C GLU A 410 25.43 27.57 -3.08
N PRO A 411 24.65 27.35 -4.15
CA PRO A 411 24.53 26.06 -4.81
C PRO A 411 25.86 25.69 -5.49
N GLY A 412 26.72 24.93 -4.80
CA GLY A 412 28.00 24.51 -5.38
C GLY A 412 28.90 23.59 -4.56
N MET A 413 28.71 23.44 -3.25
CA MET A 413 29.57 22.58 -2.42
C MET A 413 28.86 21.29 -1.96
N ASN A 414 28.84 20.30 -2.85
CA ASN A 414 28.54 18.93 -2.47
C ASN A 414 29.72 18.35 -1.68
N ALA A 415 29.62 18.31 -0.35
CA ALA A 415 30.59 17.58 0.47
C ALA A 415 30.29 16.08 0.40
N ALA A 416 31.10 15.34 -0.35
CA ALA A 416 31.14 13.89 -0.25
C ALA A 416 31.69 13.53 1.14
N VAL A 417 30.81 13.14 2.07
CA VAL A 417 31.23 12.62 3.38
C VAL A 417 31.66 11.15 3.17
N PRO A 418 32.92 10.78 3.46
CA PRO A 418 33.38 9.41 3.26
C PRO A 418 32.71 8.48 4.30
N PHE A 419 31.91 7.52 3.82
CA PHE A 419 31.26 6.52 4.65
C PHE A 419 32.24 5.40 5.03
N GLY A 420 32.22 5.00 6.31
CA GLY A 420 32.95 3.84 6.81
C GLY A 420 32.51 2.55 6.10
N ALA A 421 33.47 1.68 5.82
CA ALA A 421 33.22 0.40 5.17
C ALA A 421 32.29 -0.47 6.01
N ILE A 422 31.27 -1.05 5.36
CA ILE A 422 30.50 -2.16 5.93
C ILE A 422 31.47 -3.37 5.92
N ALA A 423 31.96 -3.75 7.10
CA ALA A 423 32.66 -5.01 7.33
C ALA A 423 31.68 -6.11 7.73
#